data_AF-F3PW99-F1
#
_entry.id   AF-F3PW99-F1
#
_cell.length_a   1.000
_cell.length_b   1.000
_cell.length_c   1.000
_cell.angle_alpha   90.00
_cell.angle_beta   90.00
_cell.angle_gamma   90.00
#
_symmetry.space_group_name_H-M   'P 1'
#
loop_
_entity.id
_entity.type
_entity.pdbx_description
1 polymer ?
#
loop_
_entity_poly.entity_id
_entity_poly.type
_entity_poly.pdbx_seq_one_letter_code
_entity_poly.pdbx_strand_id
1 'polypeptide(L)' 'MDDKELVRLTAKDPETGFRCLMKKYKEAVYWHIRRLVVAHEDAQDATQETFVRVFRYIAKEKIIKFMNANN' A
#
# COMPACT_ATOMS: atom_id res chain seq x y z
N MET A 1 -7.53 11.14 8.57
CA MET A 1 -6.63 10.02 8.87
C MET A 1 -5.24 10.33 8.36
N ASP A 2 -4.33 10.60 9.29
CA ASP A 2 -2.91 10.78 8.99
C ASP A 2 -2.23 9.42 8.74
N ASP A 3 -0.96 9.45 8.32
CA ASP A 3 -0.22 8.24 7.94
C ASP A 3 0.10 7.36 9.15
N LYS A 4 0.34 7.95 10.33
CA LYS A 4 0.61 7.21 11.55
C LYS A 4 -0.63 6.45 12.02
N GLU A 5 -1.80 7.07 11.92
CA GLU A 5 -3.09 6.49 12.25
C GLU A 5 -3.44 5.35 11.28
N LEU A 6 -3.23 5.55 9.98
CA LEU A 6 -3.40 4.52 8.97
C LEU A 6 -2.53 3.30 9.26
N VAL A 7 -1.28 3.53 9.60
CA VAL A 7 -0.32 2.48 9.92
C VAL A 7 -0.72 1.70 11.18
N ARG A 8 -1.18 2.40 12.24
CA ARG A 8 -1.73 1.75 13.45
C ARG A 8 -2.98 0.94 13.12
N LEU A 9 -3.86 1.45 12.26
CA LEU A 9 -5.05 0.74 11.81
C LEU A 9 -4.67 -0.52 11.03
N THR A 10 -3.72 -0.45 10.10
CA THR A 10 -3.20 -1.62 9.37
C THR A 10 -2.57 -2.66 10.29
N ALA A 11 -1.97 -2.25 11.42
CA ALA A 11 -1.44 -3.21 12.39
C ALA A 11 -2.54 -3.92 13.18
N LYS A 12 -3.63 -3.22 13.53
CA LYS A 12 -4.76 -3.77 14.30
C LYS A 12 -5.74 -4.56 13.44
N ASP A 13 -6.03 -4.05 12.25
CA ASP A 13 -6.94 -4.61 11.25
C ASP A 13 -6.30 -4.42 9.86
N PRO A 14 -5.49 -5.39 9.42
CA PRO A 14 -4.77 -5.35 8.15
C PRO A 14 -5.66 -5.11 6.94
N GLU A 15 -6.87 -5.68 6.91
CA GLU A 15 -7.75 -5.60 5.74
C GLU A 15 -8.37 -4.21 5.62
N THR A 16 -8.92 -3.68 6.71
CA THR A 16 -9.47 -2.32 6.74
C THR A 16 -8.37 -1.29 6.52
N GLY A 17 -7.23 -1.44 7.19
CA GLY A 17 -6.09 -0.56 7.01
C GLY A 17 -5.55 -0.58 5.58
N PHE A 18 -5.46 -1.75 4.95
CA PHE A 18 -5.06 -1.86 3.54
C PHE A 18 -6.07 -1.18 2.60
N ARG A 19 -7.38 -1.33 2.83
CA ARG A 19 -8.41 -0.62 2.05
C ARG A 19 -8.27 0.90 2.17
N CYS A 20 -8.04 1.40 3.38
CA CYS A 20 -7.78 2.81 3.62
C CYS A 20 -6.49 3.31 2.94
N LEU A 21 -5.42 2.50 2.96
CA LEU A 21 -4.15 2.79 2.32
C LEU A 21 -4.30 2.86 0.80
N MET A 22 -4.94 1.85 0.20
CA MET A 22 -5.22 1.84 -1.23
C MET A 22 -6.08 3.04 -1.63
N LYS A 23 -7.15 3.35 -0.89
CA LYS A 23 -8.00 4.52 -1.16
C LYS A 23 -7.21 5.83 -1.14
N LYS A 24 -6.24 5.96 -0.23
CA LYS A 24 -5.45 7.19 -0.07
C LYS A 24 -4.38 7.36 -1.15
N TYR A 25 -3.68 6.28 -1.53
CA TYR A 25 -2.48 6.38 -2.36
C TYR A 25 -2.61 5.86 -3.79
N LYS A 26 -3.70 5.16 -4.13
CA LYS A 26 -3.85 4.53 -5.47
C LYS A 26 -3.64 5.52 -6.61
N GLU A 27 -4.25 6.69 -6.55
CA GLU A 27 -4.15 7.69 -7.61
C GLU A 27 -2.71 8.22 -7.75
N ALA A 28 -2.07 8.60 -6.63
CA ALA A 28 -0.70 9.10 -6.64
C ALA A 28 0.30 8.04 -7.17
N VAL A 29 0.15 6.78 -6.75
CA VAL A 29 0.97 5.66 -7.22
C VAL A 29 0.74 5.42 -8.72
N TYR A 30 -0.51 5.40 -9.16
CA TYR A 30 -0.85 5.25 -10.57
C TYR A 30 -0.22 6.35 -11.44
N TRP A 31 -0.36 7.63 -11.05
CA TRP A 31 0.25 8.73 -11.80
C TRP A 31 1.77 8.68 -11.80
N HIS A 32 2.38 8.22 -10.71
CA HIS A 32 3.81 8.02 -10.66
C HIS A 32 4.26 6.97 -11.66
N ILE A 33 3.61 5.80 -11.68
CA ILE A 33 3.89 4.69 -12.60
C ILE A 33 3.57 5.08 -14.05
N ARG A 34 2.49 5.83 -14.29
CA ARG A 34 2.07 6.25 -15.63
C ARG A 34 3.13 7.06 -16.38
N ARG A 35 4.02 7.74 -15.66
CA ARG A 35 5.17 8.48 -16.24
C ARG A 35 6.33 7.58 -16.66
N LEU A 36 6.31 6.30 -16.26
CA LEU A 36 7.38 5.32 -16.49
C LEU A 36 7.05 4.34 -17.62
N VAL A 37 5.77 4.18 -17.98
CA VAL A 37 5.29 3.18 -18.94
C VAL A 37 4.55 3.83 -20.10
N VAL A 38 4.65 3.20 -21.28
CA VAL A 38 4.08 3.75 -22.52
C VAL A 38 2.57 3.54 -22.56
N ALA A 39 2.09 2.32 -22.28
CA ALA A 39 0.67 2.00 -22.36
C ALA A 39 -0.06 2.26 -21.04
N HIS A 40 -1.35 2.62 -21.15
CA HIS A 40 -2.19 2.86 -19.97
C HIS A 40 -2.44 1.57 -19.19
N GLU A 41 -2.66 0.46 -19.91
CA GLU A 41 -2.84 -0.88 -19.34
C GLU A 41 -1.63 -1.31 -18.50
N ASP A 42 -0.40 -1.09 -18.99
CA ASP A 42 0.82 -1.36 -18.22
C ASP A 42 0.84 -0.60 -16.89
N ALA A 43 0.35 0.65 -16.89
CA ALA A 43 0.30 1.46 -15.67
C ALA A 43 -0.76 0.93 -14.70
N GLN A 44 -1.91 0.49 -15.21
CA GLN A 44 -2.96 -0.13 -14.42
C GLN A 44 -2.46 -1.44 -13.79
N ASP A 45 -1.81 -2.29 -14.57
CA ASP A 45 -1.30 -3.60 -14.12
C ASP A 45 -0.17 -3.45 -13.10
N ALA A 46 0.80 -2.57 -13.38
CA ALA A 46 1.89 -2.29 -12.44
C ALA A 46 1.38 -1.66 -11.14
N THR A 47 0.33 -0.82 -11.20
CA THR A 47 -0.33 -0.29 -10.00
C THR A 47 -0.98 -1.41 -9.20
N GLN A 48 -1.74 -2.29 -9.84
CA GLN A 48 -2.38 -3.42 -9.18
C GLN A 48 -1.35 -4.35 -8.52
N GLU A 49 -0.32 -4.77 -9.26
CA GLU A 49 0.75 -5.63 -8.75
C GLU A 49 1.48 -4.99 -7.56
N THR A 50 1.68 -3.67 -7.59
CA THR A 50 2.27 -2.92 -6.46
C THR A 50 1.42 -3.08 -5.20
N PHE A 51 0.11 -2.87 -5.29
CA PHE A 51 -0.79 -3.00 -4.14
C PHE A 51 -0.94 -4.46 -3.68
N VAL A 52 -0.93 -5.44 -4.60
CA VAL A 52 -0.90 -6.88 -4.25
C VAL A 52 0.35 -7.23 -3.45
N ARG A 53 1.53 -6.71 -3.83
CA ARG A 53 2.78 -6.92 -3.09
C ARG A 53 2.73 -6.28 -1.70
N VAL A 54 2.20 -5.06 -1.60
CA VAL A 54 2.01 -4.38 -0.31
C VAL A 54 1.09 -5.18 0.60
N PHE A 55 -0.04 -5.67 0.09
CA PHE A 55 -0.97 -6.51 0.86
C PHE A 55 -0.29 -7.79 1.36
N ARG A 56 0.42 -8.52 0.49
CA ARG A 56 1.18 -9.72 0.86
C ARG A 56 2.25 -9.44 1.92
N TYR A 57 2.88 -8.26 1.87
CA TYR A 57 3.89 -7.87 2.84
C TYR A 57 3.29 -7.52 4.21
N ILE A 58 2.14 -6.84 4.23
CA ILE A 58 1.34 -6.59 5.43
C ILE A 58 0.88 -7.92 6.05
N ALA A 59 0.33 -8.83 5.24
CA ALA A 59 -0.18 -10.12 5.69
C ALA A 59 0.92 -11.03 6.26
N LYS A 60 2.18 -10.86 5.84
CA LYS A 60 3.35 -11.56 6.41
C LYS A 60 3.87 -10.91 7.71
N GLU A 61 3.13 -9.94 8.27
CA GLU A 61 3.44 -9.17 9.49
C GLU A 61 4.79 -8.44 9.49
N LYS A 62 5.48 -8.35 8.35
CA LYS A 62 6.83 -7.77 8.30
C LYS A 62 6.83 -6.28 8.62
N ILE A 63 5.78 -5.56 8.24
CA ILE A 63 5.58 -4.15 8.65
C ILE A 63 5.37 -4.04 10.15
N ILE A 64 4.49 -4.88 10.72
CA ILE A 64 4.13 -4.82 12.14
C ILE A 64 5.34 -5.12 13.02
N LYS A 65 6.13 -6.15 12.65
CA LYS A 65 7.38 -6.49 13.34
C LYS A 65 8.44 -5.40 13.24
N PHE A 66 8.58 -4.75 12.08
CA PHE A 66 9.51 -3.63 11.92
C PHE A 66 9.12 -2.43 12.79
N MET A 67 7.83 -2.14 12.95
CA MET A 67 7.37 -1.03 13.79
C MET A 67 7.52 -1.32 15.28
N ASN A 68 7.19 -2.53 15.72
CA ASN A 68 7.34 -2.93 17.12
C ASN A 68 8.82 -3.05 17.53
N ALA A 69 9.75 -3.23 16.59
CA ALA A 69 11.18 -3.29 16.87
C ALA A 69 11.86 -1.92 16.99
N ASN A 70 11.18 -0.83 16.56
CA ASN A 70 11.72 0.53 16.56
C ASN A 70 10.94 1.48 17.50
N ASN A 71 10.21 0.92 18.46
CA ASN A 71 9.44 1.64 19.47
C ASN A 71 9.81 1.13 20.87
#